data_AF-A0A955A7N2-F1
#
_entry.id   AF-A0A955A7N2-F1
#
_cell.length_a   1.000
_cell.length_b   1.000
_cell.length_c   1.000
_cell.angle_alpha   90.00
_cell.angle_beta   90.00
_cell.angle_gamma   90.00
#
_symmetry.space_group_name_H-M   'P 1'
#
loop_
_entity.id
_entity.type
_entity.pdbx_description
1 polymer ?
#
loop_
_entity_poly.entity_id
_entity_poly.type
_entity_poly.pdbx_seq_one_letter_code
_entity_poly.pdbx_strand_id
1 'polypeptide(L)'
;MIRKIAVCSLVACLLIRAEVVEGCPFCSGASQTLSEEISSMDAAAIVKLVSVAPADAPKEELGKAVFEISEILVGTPSVKVGDRVNSIYFGNAEPGTRFLLMGVDPPKISWSTPMKLTDRSSDYVKRLTKLPENGVGRLTFFQTFLEDKEDLLAGDAYDEFARAPYADVIGLKGEMNHDQLVKWIRDPDVPASRRRLYLTMLGVCGGAEDLPMIEEMLKSGDRRLKAGLDAMIACYVTLKGADALPLIEDLFLRDASTEYSDTYAAIMALRFHGTDGDVVPQERIVKSLHLMLNRPSLADLVIPDLARWEDWSQIDRLVQLFKTADEKSSWVKVPV
;
A
#
# COMPACT_ATOMS: atom_id res chain seq x y z
N MET A 1 -26.62 61.71 12.08
CA MET A 1 -27.16 60.34 12.19
C MET A 1 -26.58 59.48 11.07
N ILE A 2 -25.75 58.51 11.45
CA ILE A 2 -25.48 57.22 10.80
C ILE A 2 -25.16 57.23 9.29
N ARG A 3 -23.87 57.23 8.95
CA ARG A 3 -23.36 56.63 7.70
C ARG A 3 -22.64 55.33 8.07
N LYS A 4 -23.28 54.19 7.81
CA LYS A 4 -22.68 52.85 7.94
C LYS A 4 -21.69 52.67 6.78
N ILE A 5 -20.40 52.53 7.09
CA ILE A 5 -19.38 52.04 6.16
C ILE A 5 -19.44 50.52 6.23
N ALA A 6 -19.93 49.88 5.18
CA ALA A 6 -19.85 48.43 5.02
C ALA A 6 -18.47 48.11 4.44
N VAL A 7 -17.61 47.47 5.26
CA VAL A 7 -16.34 46.91 4.82
C VAL A 7 -16.64 45.52 4.23
N CYS A 8 -16.54 45.39 2.91
CA CYS A 8 -16.51 44.08 2.25
C CYS A 8 -15.13 43.45 2.46
N SER A 9 -15.01 42.54 3.42
CA SER A 9 -13.86 41.64 3.50
C SER A 9 -14.03 40.52 2.47
N LEU A 10 -13.25 40.57 1.40
CA LEU A 10 -13.03 39.43 0.50
C LEU A 10 -12.22 38.38 1.27
N VAL A 11 -12.86 37.29 1.68
CA VAL A 11 -12.16 36.09 2.15
C VAL A 11 -11.78 35.29 0.90
N ALA A 12 -10.52 35.41 0.48
CA ALA A 12 -9.95 34.52 -0.52
C ALA A 12 -9.71 33.16 0.13
N CYS A 13 -10.62 32.20 -0.12
CA CYS A 13 -10.36 30.80 0.18
C CYS A 13 -9.21 30.32 -0.70
N LEU A 14 -8.00 30.22 -0.12
CA LEU A 14 -6.95 29.39 -0.69
C LEU A 14 -7.44 27.93 -0.64
N LEU A 15 -7.86 27.41 -1.78
CA LEU A 15 -8.00 25.98 -2.01
C LEU A 15 -6.61 25.38 -1.99
N ILE A 16 -6.18 24.89 -0.84
CA ILE A 16 -5.03 23.99 -0.74
C ILE A 16 -5.47 22.71 -1.45
N ARG A 17 -4.98 22.49 -2.68
CA ARG A 17 -5.00 21.15 -3.27
C ARG A 17 -4.10 20.30 -2.40
N ALA A 18 -4.67 19.35 -1.66
CA ALA A 18 -3.90 18.22 -1.19
C ALA A 18 -3.44 17.47 -2.44
N GLU A 19 -2.14 17.51 -2.74
CA GLU A 19 -1.55 16.51 -3.61
C GLU A 19 -1.73 15.17 -2.90
N VAL A 20 -2.70 14.40 -3.35
CA VAL A 20 -2.79 12.99 -2.98
C VAL A 20 -1.56 12.36 -3.62
N VAL A 21 -0.59 11.97 -2.81
CA VAL A 21 0.47 11.09 -3.27
C VAL A 21 -0.22 9.80 -3.69
N GLU A 22 -0.37 9.62 -5.02
CA GLU A 22 -0.98 8.45 -5.62
C GLU A 22 -0.06 7.25 -5.38
N GLY A 23 -0.22 6.58 -4.23
CA GLY A 23 0.37 5.27 -4.00
C GLY A 23 -0.27 4.20 -4.89
N CYS A 24 0.26 2.99 -4.85
CA CYS A 24 -0.30 1.84 -5.58
C CYS A 24 -1.80 1.65 -5.24
N PRO A 25 -2.72 1.72 -6.22
CA PRO A 25 -4.16 1.75 -5.96
C PRO A 25 -4.73 0.44 -5.39
N PHE A 26 -3.95 -0.64 -5.42
CA PHE A 26 -4.30 -1.96 -4.90
C PHE A 26 -3.60 -2.31 -3.59
N CYS A 27 -2.61 -1.52 -3.20
CA CYS A 27 -1.78 -1.81 -2.05
C CYS A 27 -2.46 -1.25 -0.79
N SER A 28 -2.75 -2.11 0.18
CA SER A 28 -3.41 -1.72 1.43
C SER A 28 -2.52 -2.01 2.64
N GLY A 29 -2.69 -1.21 3.70
CA GLY A 29 -2.00 -1.42 4.97
C GLY A 29 -0.50 -1.10 4.95
N ALA A 30 -0.05 -0.19 4.09
CA ALA A 30 1.34 0.26 4.07
C ALA A 30 1.70 0.96 5.39
N SER A 31 2.80 0.54 6.01
CA SER A 31 3.41 1.26 7.12
C SER A 31 4.35 2.35 6.60
N GLN A 32 4.91 3.14 7.51
CA GLN A 32 6.05 3.99 7.18
C GLN A 32 7.22 3.09 6.77
N THR A 33 7.94 3.44 5.71
CA THR A 33 9.09 2.63 5.29
C THR A 33 10.28 2.87 6.23
N LEU A 34 11.21 1.92 6.30
CA LEU A 34 12.41 2.05 7.12
C LEU A 34 13.28 3.23 6.67
N SER A 35 13.25 3.58 5.39
CA SER A 35 13.93 4.79 4.89
C SER A 35 13.25 6.07 5.37
N GLU A 36 11.92 6.12 5.37
CA GLU A 36 11.15 7.24 5.93
C GLU A 36 11.36 7.35 7.45
N GLU A 37 11.33 6.22 8.18
CA GLU A 37 11.63 6.20 9.61
C GLU A 37 13.02 6.76 9.88
N ILE A 38 14.07 6.21 9.27
CA ILE A 38 15.46 6.64 9.47
C ILE A 38 15.67 8.11 9.12
N SER A 39 15.12 8.56 7.98
CA SER A 39 15.31 9.95 7.51
C SER A 39 14.56 10.99 8.33
N SER A 40 13.47 10.60 9.00
CA SER A 40 12.70 11.49 9.87
C SER A 40 13.33 11.75 11.24
N MET A 41 14.43 11.06 11.58
CA MET A 41 15.11 11.14 12.88
C MET A 41 16.25 12.17 12.88
N ASP A 42 16.53 12.75 14.05
CA ASP A 42 17.71 13.61 14.23
C ASP A 42 19.02 12.80 14.18
N ALA A 43 18.97 11.54 14.63
CA ALA A 43 20.07 10.60 14.53
C ALA A 43 19.57 9.17 14.34
N ALA A 44 20.24 8.41 13.46
CA ALA A 44 20.04 6.99 13.28
C ALA A 44 21.41 6.31 13.10
N ALA A 45 21.65 5.23 13.81
CA ALA A 45 22.97 4.60 13.87
C ALA A 45 22.89 3.08 14.02
N ILE A 46 23.85 2.39 13.41
CA ILE A 46 24.11 0.98 13.71
C ILE A 46 25.09 0.93 14.87
N VAL A 47 24.67 0.29 15.95
CA VAL A 47 25.40 0.20 17.20
C VAL A 47 25.74 -1.25 17.55
N LYS A 48 26.78 -1.46 18.34
CA LYS A 48 27.14 -2.77 18.90
C LYS A 48 26.83 -2.80 20.38
N LEU A 49 26.20 -3.87 20.85
CA LEU A 49 25.98 -4.09 22.28
C LEU A 49 27.32 -4.25 22.99
N VAL A 50 27.56 -3.47 24.04
CA VAL A 50 28.77 -3.55 24.87
C VAL A 50 28.48 -4.34 26.13
N SER A 51 27.40 -3.98 26.82
CA SER A 51 27.00 -4.62 28.07
C SER A 51 25.52 -4.39 28.37
N VAL A 52 24.88 -5.35 29.01
CA VAL A 52 23.53 -5.21 29.58
C VAL A 52 23.68 -5.06 31.10
N ALA A 53 22.85 -4.22 31.73
CA ALA A 53 22.81 -4.11 33.18
C ALA A 53 22.57 -5.49 33.83
N PRO A 54 23.26 -5.82 34.94
CA PRO A 54 23.01 -7.05 35.69
C PRO A 54 21.55 -7.18 36.12
N ALA A 55 21.06 -8.41 36.23
CA ALA A 55 19.66 -8.68 36.61
C ALA A 55 19.32 -8.21 38.05
N ASP A 56 20.33 -8.02 38.90
CA ASP A 56 20.24 -7.51 40.27
C ASP A 56 20.50 -5.99 40.38
N ALA A 57 20.58 -5.28 39.24
CA ALA A 57 20.76 -3.83 39.24
C ALA A 57 19.59 -3.10 39.94
N PRO A 58 19.84 -1.90 40.51
CA PRO A 58 18.78 -1.04 41.04
C PRO A 58 17.65 -0.83 40.03
N LYS A 59 16.43 -0.60 40.52
CA LYS A 59 15.22 -0.50 39.67
C LYS A 59 15.32 0.58 38.59
N GLU A 60 16.10 1.62 38.84
CA GLU A 60 16.36 2.74 37.93
C GLU A 60 17.37 2.39 36.81
N GLU A 61 18.12 1.29 36.94
CA GLU A 61 19.12 0.79 35.99
C GLU A 61 18.67 -0.51 35.29
N LEU A 62 17.59 -1.13 35.77
CA LEU A 62 16.99 -2.33 35.19
C LEU A 62 16.63 -2.10 33.72
N GLY A 63 17.15 -2.96 32.85
CA GLY A 63 16.92 -2.90 31.42
C GLY A 63 17.76 -1.86 30.68
N LYS A 64 18.71 -1.16 31.32
CA LYS A 64 19.66 -0.32 30.57
C LYS A 64 20.75 -1.18 29.94
N ALA A 65 21.02 -0.94 28.67
CA ALA A 65 22.17 -1.50 27.97
C ALA A 65 23.03 -0.38 27.39
N VAL A 66 24.34 -0.63 27.41
CA VAL A 66 25.35 0.25 26.81
C VAL A 66 25.64 -0.25 25.42
N PHE A 67 25.57 0.63 24.45
CA PHE A 67 25.91 0.38 23.06
C PHE A 67 27.02 1.31 22.61
N GLU A 68 27.84 0.85 21.66
CA GLU A 68 28.86 1.66 21.00
C GLU A 68 28.44 1.94 19.56
N ILE A 69 28.45 3.20 19.15
CA ILE A 69 28.12 3.60 17.78
C ILE A 69 29.19 3.09 16.83
N SER A 70 28.81 2.20 15.93
CA SER A 70 29.73 1.64 14.94
C SER A 70 29.61 2.32 13.56
N GLU A 71 28.42 2.82 13.22
CA GLU A 71 28.15 3.51 11.96
C GLU A 71 26.99 4.48 12.13
N ILE A 72 27.07 5.65 11.50
CA ILE A 72 26.03 6.67 11.51
C ILE A 72 25.34 6.66 10.15
N LEU A 73 24.02 6.55 10.15
CA LEU A 73 23.16 6.55 8.96
C LEU A 73 22.61 7.96 8.71
N VAL A 74 22.09 8.57 9.77
CA VAL A 74 21.64 9.97 9.85
C VAL A 74 22.20 10.52 11.15
N GLY A 75 22.63 11.78 11.20
CA GLY A 75 23.20 12.29 12.43
C GLY A 75 23.45 13.78 12.47
N THR A 76 23.57 14.26 13.71
CA THR A 76 23.96 15.63 14.06
C THR A 76 25.45 15.68 14.42
N PRO A 77 26.08 16.87 14.45
CA PRO A 77 27.49 17.02 14.86
C PRO A 77 27.83 16.49 16.27
N SER A 78 26.81 16.30 17.12
CA SER A 78 26.93 15.78 18.49
C SER A 78 27.04 14.25 18.58
N VAL A 79 26.83 13.51 17.48
CA VAL A 79 26.90 12.05 17.46
C VAL A 79 28.11 11.60 16.65
N LYS A 80 28.99 10.78 17.24
CA LYS A 80 30.22 10.30 16.60
C LYS A 80 30.35 8.79 16.69
N VAL A 81 31.02 8.21 15.70
CA VAL A 81 31.44 6.80 15.73
C VAL A 81 32.38 6.59 16.92
N GLY A 82 32.13 5.53 17.69
CA GLY A 82 32.81 5.19 18.94
C GLY A 82 32.13 5.74 20.20
N ASP A 83 31.13 6.62 20.07
CA ASP A 83 30.39 7.11 21.23
C ASP A 83 29.62 5.97 21.91
N ARG A 84 29.54 6.04 23.24
CA ARG A 84 28.73 5.13 24.04
C ARG A 84 27.37 5.75 24.33
N VAL A 85 26.32 5.01 24.01
CA VAL A 85 24.94 5.41 24.21
C VAL A 85 24.22 4.39 25.09
N ASN A 86 23.25 4.88 25.87
CA ASN A 86 22.41 4.02 26.71
C ASN A 86 21.02 3.95 26.09
N SER A 87 20.46 2.75 26.01
CA SER A 87 19.06 2.55 25.64
C SER A 87 18.44 1.43 26.48
N ILE A 88 17.12 1.41 26.55
CA ILE A 88 16.36 0.37 27.24
C ILE A 88 16.32 -0.88 26.35
N TYR A 89 16.85 -1.97 26.87
CA TYR A 89 16.93 -3.28 26.23
C TYR A 89 16.70 -4.39 27.26
N PHE A 90 15.66 -5.20 27.04
CA PHE A 90 15.30 -6.34 27.89
C PHE A 90 15.66 -7.70 27.27
N GLY A 91 16.50 -7.72 26.23
CA GLY A 91 16.94 -8.95 25.59
C GLY A 91 18.23 -9.52 26.18
N ASN A 92 18.68 -10.64 25.62
CA ASN A 92 19.81 -11.42 26.10
C ASN A 92 20.88 -11.65 25.01
N ALA A 93 21.01 -10.73 24.05
CA ALA A 93 22.02 -10.84 23.00
C ALA A 93 23.45 -10.74 23.56
N GLU A 94 24.38 -11.41 22.88
CA GLU A 94 25.80 -11.37 23.22
C GLU A 94 26.43 -10.01 22.90
N PRO A 95 27.42 -9.53 23.69
CA PRO A 95 28.22 -8.37 23.33
C PRO A 95 28.79 -8.49 21.92
N GLY A 96 28.79 -7.37 21.18
CA GLY A 96 29.16 -7.29 19.78
C GLY A 96 27.99 -7.46 18.80
N THR A 97 26.82 -7.94 19.26
CA THR A 97 25.60 -8.00 18.45
C THR A 97 25.21 -6.61 17.94
N ARG A 98 24.81 -6.50 16.67
CA ARG A 98 24.42 -5.24 16.04
C ARG A 98 22.96 -4.92 16.25
N PHE A 99 22.67 -3.63 16.41
CA PHE A 99 21.33 -3.08 16.54
C PHE A 99 21.20 -1.79 15.74
N LEU A 100 19.99 -1.48 15.28
CA LEU A 100 19.61 -0.14 14.83
C LEU A 100 19.07 0.64 16.03
N LEU A 101 19.60 1.85 16.22
CA LEU A 101 19.06 2.85 17.13
C LEU A 101 18.69 4.10 16.35
N MET A 102 17.53 4.65 16.67
CA MET A 102 17.01 5.90 16.14
C MET A 102 16.80 6.87 17.29
N GLY A 103 16.95 8.16 17.07
CA GLY A 103 16.92 9.13 18.15
C GLY A 103 16.56 10.54 17.70
N VAL A 104 15.99 11.27 18.65
CA VAL A 104 15.47 12.63 18.49
C VAL A 104 15.97 13.56 19.60
N ASP A 105 15.68 14.85 19.48
CA ASP A 105 15.92 15.91 20.49
C ASP A 105 17.40 16.24 20.76
N PRO A 106 18.15 16.75 19.77
CA PRO A 106 19.49 17.28 20.00
C PRO A 106 19.49 18.47 20.99
N PRO A 107 20.58 18.72 21.74
CA PRO A 107 21.89 18.09 21.62
C PRO A 107 22.04 16.77 22.40
N LYS A 108 21.08 16.42 23.27
CA LYS A 108 21.10 15.19 24.05
C LYS A 108 20.07 14.21 23.49
N ILE A 109 20.52 13.40 22.54
CA ILE A 109 19.67 12.46 21.82
C ILE A 109 18.96 11.48 22.77
N SER A 110 17.64 11.39 22.62
CA SER A 110 16.79 10.36 23.21
C SER A 110 16.70 9.17 22.25
N TRP A 111 17.35 8.07 22.59
CA TRP A 111 17.43 6.87 21.72
C TRP A 111 16.22 5.94 21.91
N SER A 112 15.76 5.36 20.80
CA SER A 112 14.68 4.38 20.72
C SER A 112 15.07 3.05 21.37
N THR A 113 14.10 2.16 21.56
CA THR A 113 14.37 0.74 21.82
C THR A 113 15.20 0.16 20.67
N PRO A 114 16.28 -0.59 20.94
CA PRO A 114 17.17 -1.11 19.92
C PRO A 114 16.52 -2.25 19.13
N MET A 115 16.54 -2.14 17.80
CA MET A 115 16.10 -3.19 16.90
C MET A 115 17.28 -4.07 16.53
N LYS A 116 17.21 -5.37 16.84
CA LYS A 116 18.31 -6.31 16.55
C LYS A 116 18.51 -6.45 15.05
N LEU A 117 19.77 -6.41 14.61
CA LEU A 117 20.15 -6.62 13.21
C LEU A 117 21.01 -7.88 13.08
N THR A 118 20.76 -8.64 12.01
CA THR A 118 21.72 -9.61 11.47
C THR A 118 22.77 -8.87 10.65
N ASP A 119 23.78 -9.60 10.14
CA ASP A 119 24.71 -9.02 9.17
C ASP A 119 23.98 -8.58 7.89
N ARG A 120 22.97 -9.36 7.45
CA ARG A 120 22.17 -9.07 6.26
C ARG A 120 21.31 -7.82 6.45
N SER A 121 20.57 -7.71 7.55
CA SER A 121 19.78 -6.51 7.83
C SER A 121 20.65 -5.28 8.13
N SER A 122 21.84 -5.46 8.70
CA SER A 122 22.82 -4.38 8.82
C SER A 122 23.25 -3.85 7.46
N ASP A 123 23.60 -4.73 6.53
CA ASP A 123 24.01 -4.32 5.17
C ASP A 123 22.85 -3.71 4.39
N TYR A 124 21.64 -4.22 4.58
CA TYR A 124 20.42 -3.67 3.99
C TYR A 124 20.19 -2.21 4.41
N VAL A 125 20.17 -1.94 5.73
CA VAL A 125 19.94 -0.59 6.27
C VAL A 125 21.00 0.41 5.76
N LYS A 126 22.26 -0.01 5.63
CA LYS A 126 23.32 0.84 5.06
C LYS A 126 23.12 1.16 3.58
N ARG A 127 22.45 0.28 2.84
CA ARG A 127 22.15 0.52 1.42
C ARG A 127 21.02 1.52 1.26
N LEU A 128 20.06 1.56 2.19
CA LEU A 128 18.93 2.49 2.16
C LEU A 128 19.38 3.95 2.04
N THR A 129 20.44 4.35 2.76
CA THR A 129 20.99 5.71 2.73
C THR A 129 21.63 6.11 1.41
N LYS A 130 21.82 5.16 0.49
CA LYS A 130 22.45 5.36 -0.83
C LYS A 130 21.45 5.23 -1.98
N LEU A 131 20.21 4.84 -1.69
CA LEU A 131 19.16 4.72 -2.70
C LEU A 131 18.63 6.11 -3.08
N PRO A 132 18.11 6.27 -4.31
CA PRO A 132 17.30 7.44 -4.62
C PRO A 132 16.06 7.48 -3.73
N GLU A 133 15.54 8.68 -3.50
CA GLU A 133 14.35 8.91 -2.66
C GLU A 133 13.12 8.18 -3.21
N ASN A 134 12.95 8.18 -4.52
CA ASN A 134 11.83 7.57 -5.24
C ASN A 134 12.26 7.07 -6.63
N GLY A 135 11.35 6.46 -7.38
CA GLY A 135 11.55 6.07 -8.78
C GLY A 135 11.91 4.60 -9.01
N VAL A 136 11.96 4.20 -10.28
CA VAL A 136 12.19 2.81 -10.73
C VAL A 136 13.43 2.17 -10.11
N GLY A 137 14.56 2.89 -10.08
CA GLY A 137 15.81 2.35 -9.52
C GLY A 137 15.74 1.99 -8.03
N ARG A 138 14.83 2.64 -7.29
CA ARG A 138 14.50 2.28 -5.90
C ARG A 138 13.75 0.95 -5.86
N LEU A 139 12.73 0.79 -6.70
CA LEU A 139 11.94 -0.44 -6.77
C LEU A 139 12.72 -1.65 -7.30
N THR A 140 13.67 -1.43 -8.22
CA THR A 140 14.63 -2.46 -8.67
C THR A 140 15.38 -3.07 -7.48
N PHE A 141 15.74 -2.26 -6.47
CA PHE A 141 16.37 -2.77 -5.27
C PHE A 141 15.38 -3.56 -4.41
N PHE A 142 14.22 -2.99 -4.07
CA PHE A 142 13.26 -3.60 -3.14
C PHE A 142 12.61 -4.89 -3.68
N GLN A 143 12.46 -5.06 -5.00
CA GLN A 143 11.85 -6.28 -5.55
C GLN A 143 12.61 -7.55 -5.17
N THR A 144 13.92 -7.43 -4.90
CA THR A 144 14.77 -8.55 -4.50
C THR A 144 14.52 -9.03 -3.05
N PHE A 145 13.65 -8.34 -2.31
CA PHE A 145 13.35 -8.58 -0.90
C PHE A 145 11.86 -8.88 -0.61
N LEU A 146 10.95 -8.83 -1.60
CA LEU A 146 9.49 -8.95 -1.40
C LEU A 146 9.00 -10.24 -0.70
N GLU A 147 9.84 -11.27 -0.63
CA GLU A 147 9.62 -12.52 0.12
C GLU A 147 10.94 -12.96 0.80
N ASP A 148 11.70 -12.00 1.33
CA ASP A 148 12.90 -12.30 2.11
C ASP A 148 12.55 -13.10 3.37
N LYS A 149 13.51 -13.91 3.85
CA LYS A 149 13.36 -14.71 5.07
C LYS A 149 13.43 -13.85 6.33
N GLU A 150 14.04 -12.68 6.26
CA GLU A 150 14.00 -11.70 7.33
C GLU A 150 12.77 -10.82 7.17
N ASP A 151 11.80 -10.95 8.09
CA ASP A 151 10.54 -10.22 8.07
C ASP A 151 10.71 -8.70 7.96
N LEU A 152 11.78 -8.15 8.56
CA LEU A 152 12.14 -6.73 8.46
C LEU A 152 12.34 -6.30 6.99
N LEU A 153 13.07 -7.09 6.21
CA LEU A 153 13.40 -6.78 4.82
C LEU A 153 12.18 -6.99 3.92
N ALA A 154 11.44 -8.07 4.15
CA ALA A 154 10.24 -8.37 3.37
C ALA A 154 9.09 -7.38 3.63
N GLY A 155 8.94 -6.94 4.89
CA GLY A 155 7.98 -5.90 5.27
C GLY A 155 8.32 -4.57 4.64
N ASP A 156 9.56 -4.09 4.83
CA ASP A 156 10.01 -2.81 4.28
C ASP A 156 9.91 -2.78 2.74
N ALA A 157 10.33 -3.85 2.06
CA ALA A 157 10.18 -3.94 0.61
C ALA A 157 8.72 -3.89 0.15
N TYR A 158 7.80 -4.50 0.88
CA TYR A 158 6.37 -4.39 0.59
C TYR A 158 5.88 -2.95 0.76
N ASP A 159 6.24 -2.28 1.85
CA ASP A 159 5.81 -0.91 2.14
C ASP A 159 6.33 0.08 1.09
N GLU A 160 7.55 -0.13 0.59
CA GLU A 160 8.16 0.66 -0.49
C GLU A 160 7.38 0.53 -1.81
N PHE A 161 6.96 -0.68 -2.17
CA PHE A 161 6.09 -0.88 -3.33
C PHE A 161 4.68 -0.33 -3.10
N ALA A 162 4.14 -0.48 -1.89
CA ALA A 162 2.79 -0.05 -1.57
C ALA A 162 2.62 1.47 -1.67
N ARG A 163 3.68 2.22 -1.37
CA ARG A 163 3.71 3.69 -1.43
C ARG A 163 4.18 4.24 -2.76
N ALA A 164 4.76 3.40 -3.62
CA ALA A 164 5.29 3.85 -4.90
C ALA A 164 4.19 4.33 -5.86
N PRO A 165 4.43 5.41 -6.62
CA PRO A 165 3.57 5.79 -7.73
C PRO A 165 3.41 4.66 -8.74
N TYR A 166 2.20 4.47 -9.26
CA TYR A 166 1.94 3.40 -10.22
C TYR A 166 2.80 3.50 -11.50
N ALA A 167 3.12 4.73 -11.93
CA ALA A 167 4.03 4.98 -13.04
C ALA A 167 5.44 4.39 -12.83
N ASP A 168 5.96 4.40 -11.60
CA ASP A 168 7.25 3.80 -11.28
C ASP A 168 7.18 2.27 -11.34
N VAL A 169 6.06 1.69 -10.92
CA VAL A 169 5.81 0.23 -11.04
C VAL A 169 5.76 -0.17 -12.52
N ILE A 170 5.10 0.61 -13.38
CA ILE A 170 5.12 0.42 -14.83
C ILE A 170 6.56 0.51 -15.38
N GLY A 171 7.33 1.49 -14.93
CA GLY A 171 8.72 1.69 -15.34
C GLY A 171 9.63 0.49 -15.02
N LEU A 172 9.29 -0.31 -14.02
CA LEU A 172 10.04 -1.52 -13.63
C LEU A 172 9.81 -2.72 -14.59
N LYS A 173 8.87 -2.64 -15.54
CA LYS A 173 8.44 -3.76 -16.41
C LYS A 173 9.57 -4.66 -16.92
N GLY A 174 10.63 -4.07 -17.46
CA GLY A 174 11.74 -4.81 -18.08
C GLY A 174 12.65 -5.55 -17.09
N GLU A 175 12.53 -5.27 -15.79
CA GLU A 175 13.38 -5.81 -14.72
C GLU A 175 12.62 -6.74 -13.77
N MET A 176 11.31 -6.88 -13.94
CA MET A 176 10.48 -7.76 -13.10
C MET A 176 10.77 -9.24 -13.39
N ASN A 177 10.81 -10.05 -12.33
CA ASN A 177 10.92 -11.50 -12.46
C ASN A 177 9.53 -12.13 -12.60
N HIS A 178 9.07 -12.24 -13.85
CA HIS A 178 7.77 -12.83 -14.22
C HIS A 178 7.50 -14.19 -13.55
N ASP A 179 8.39 -15.16 -13.74
CA ASP A 179 8.18 -16.53 -13.26
C ASP A 179 8.08 -16.61 -11.74
N GLN A 180 8.82 -15.74 -11.04
CA GLN A 180 8.76 -15.64 -9.59
C GLN A 180 7.43 -15.06 -9.11
N LEU A 181 6.89 -14.05 -9.81
CA LEU A 181 5.57 -13.49 -9.52
C LEU A 181 4.47 -14.55 -9.71
N VAL A 182 4.49 -15.27 -10.84
CA VAL A 182 3.55 -16.35 -11.13
C VAL A 182 3.61 -17.43 -10.04
N LYS A 183 4.81 -17.80 -9.58
CA LYS A 183 5.00 -18.75 -8.48
C LYS A 183 4.36 -18.26 -7.19
N TRP A 184 4.59 -17.00 -6.78
CA TRP A 184 4.00 -16.44 -5.56
C TRP A 184 2.49 -16.26 -5.65
N ILE A 185 1.95 -15.90 -6.81
CA ILE A 185 0.50 -15.73 -7.01
C ILE A 185 -0.24 -17.06 -6.82
N ARG A 186 0.35 -18.17 -7.27
CA ARG A 186 -0.22 -19.52 -7.13
C ARG A 186 -0.10 -20.09 -5.72
N ASP A 187 0.73 -19.50 -4.87
CA ASP A 187 0.94 -19.99 -3.51
C ASP A 187 -0.25 -19.60 -2.62
N PRO A 188 -1.03 -20.57 -2.10
CA PRO A 188 -2.21 -20.29 -1.28
C PRO A 188 -1.85 -19.67 0.08
N ASP A 189 -0.60 -19.78 0.52
CA ASP A 189 -0.12 -19.32 1.83
C ASP A 189 0.45 -17.89 1.79
N VAL A 190 0.64 -17.33 0.58
CA VAL A 190 1.02 -15.92 0.42
C VAL A 190 -0.11 -15.01 0.95
N PRO A 191 0.21 -14.04 1.83
CA PRO A 191 -0.78 -13.10 2.35
C PRO A 191 -1.52 -12.32 1.26
N ALA A 192 -2.79 -12.01 1.49
CA ALA A 192 -3.63 -11.32 0.52
C ALA A 192 -3.07 -9.96 0.08
N SER A 193 -2.43 -9.21 0.99
CA SER A 193 -1.76 -7.93 0.68
C SER A 193 -0.62 -8.11 -0.31
N ARG A 194 0.25 -9.10 -0.07
CA ARG A 194 1.37 -9.44 -0.97
C ARG A 194 0.89 -9.95 -2.31
N ARG A 195 -0.15 -10.80 -2.33
CA ARG A 195 -0.72 -11.27 -3.60
C ARG A 195 -1.27 -10.13 -4.46
N ARG A 196 -1.90 -9.11 -3.86
CA ARG A 196 -2.36 -7.93 -4.61
C ARG A 196 -1.19 -7.22 -5.31
N LEU A 197 -0.08 -7.04 -4.60
CA LEU A 197 1.12 -6.46 -5.20
C LEU A 197 1.63 -7.32 -6.36
N TYR A 198 1.74 -8.64 -6.18
CA TYR A 198 2.24 -9.51 -7.25
C TYR A 198 1.33 -9.55 -8.48
N LEU A 199 0.01 -9.55 -8.28
CA LEU A 199 -0.96 -9.45 -9.38
C LEU A 199 -0.85 -8.10 -10.11
N THR A 200 -0.61 -7.01 -9.36
CA THR A 200 -0.37 -5.68 -9.93
C THR A 200 0.89 -5.67 -10.80
N MET A 201 1.98 -6.24 -10.29
CA MET A 201 3.24 -6.40 -11.03
C MET A 201 3.07 -7.32 -12.26
N LEU A 202 2.33 -8.42 -12.11
CA LEU A 202 2.02 -9.31 -13.24
C LEU A 202 1.19 -8.60 -14.31
N GLY A 203 0.28 -7.69 -13.94
CA GLY A 203 -0.43 -6.85 -14.91
C GLY A 203 0.51 -5.95 -15.73
N VAL A 204 1.68 -5.60 -15.19
CA VAL A 204 2.69 -4.78 -15.88
C VAL A 204 3.58 -5.63 -16.80
N CYS A 205 4.12 -6.75 -16.29
CA CYS A 205 5.13 -7.55 -16.99
C CYS A 205 4.59 -8.82 -17.69
N GLY A 206 3.38 -9.26 -17.36
CA GLY A 206 2.78 -10.49 -17.87
C GLY A 206 2.12 -10.32 -19.24
N GLY A 207 1.46 -11.39 -19.69
CA GLY A 207 0.89 -11.49 -21.02
C GLY A 207 -0.28 -12.47 -21.15
N ALA A 208 -0.62 -12.81 -22.40
CA ALA A 208 -1.75 -13.69 -22.71
C ALA A 208 -1.58 -15.13 -22.17
N GLU A 209 -0.34 -15.55 -21.97
CA GLU A 209 0.06 -16.82 -21.38
C GLU A 209 -0.39 -17.00 -19.92
N ASP A 210 -0.63 -15.90 -19.20
CA ASP A 210 -1.05 -15.92 -17.79
C ASP A 210 -2.56 -16.03 -17.63
N LEU A 211 -3.32 -15.70 -18.68
CA LEU A 211 -4.79 -15.67 -18.64
C LEU A 211 -5.40 -16.99 -18.16
N PRO A 212 -4.96 -18.19 -18.60
CA PRO A 212 -5.54 -19.45 -18.14
C PRO A 212 -5.45 -19.63 -16.62
N MET A 213 -4.31 -19.28 -16.01
CA MET A 213 -4.12 -19.35 -14.56
C MET A 213 -5.07 -18.38 -13.85
N ILE A 214 -5.15 -17.13 -14.32
CA ILE A 214 -5.98 -16.11 -13.68
C ILE A 214 -7.47 -16.49 -13.79
N GLU A 215 -7.90 -16.99 -14.95
CA GLU A 215 -9.28 -17.47 -15.13
C GLU A 215 -9.64 -18.63 -14.21
N GLU A 216 -8.71 -19.58 -14.02
CA GLU A 216 -8.90 -20.68 -13.07
C GLU A 216 -9.10 -20.16 -11.64
N MET A 217 -8.27 -19.21 -11.20
CA MET A 217 -8.38 -18.60 -9.88
C MET A 217 -9.69 -17.80 -9.71
N LEU A 218 -10.09 -17.02 -10.72
CA LEU A 218 -11.35 -16.27 -10.72
C LEU A 218 -12.59 -17.17 -10.60
N LYS A 219 -12.54 -18.35 -11.24
CA LYS A 219 -13.62 -19.35 -11.21
C LYS A 219 -13.59 -20.25 -9.96
N SER A 220 -12.50 -20.22 -9.18
CA SER A 220 -12.33 -21.09 -8.02
C SER A 220 -13.34 -20.82 -6.90
N GLY A 221 -13.78 -21.88 -6.22
CA GLY A 221 -14.52 -21.78 -4.96
C GLY A 221 -13.63 -21.59 -3.72
N ASP A 222 -12.31 -21.78 -3.84
CA ASP A 222 -11.38 -21.62 -2.72
C ASP A 222 -11.14 -20.13 -2.43
N ARG A 223 -11.62 -19.65 -1.27
CA ARG A 223 -11.42 -18.25 -0.83
C ARG A 223 -9.95 -17.89 -0.69
N ARG A 224 -9.07 -18.86 -0.38
CA ARG A 224 -7.62 -18.61 -0.32
C ARG A 224 -7.07 -18.28 -1.68
N LEU A 225 -7.52 -18.93 -2.75
CA LEU A 225 -7.08 -18.61 -4.11
C LEU A 225 -7.65 -17.27 -4.59
N LYS A 226 -8.86 -16.90 -4.15
CA LYS A 226 -9.48 -15.59 -4.42
C LYS A 226 -8.99 -14.44 -3.53
N ALA A 227 -8.01 -14.66 -2.65
CA ALA A 227 -7.44 -13.57 -1.87
C ALA A 227 -6.80 -12.52 -2.80
N GLY A 228 -7.15 -11.23 -2.60
CA GLY A 228 -6.73 -10.15 -3.50
C GLY A 228 -7.51 -10.09 -4.82
N LEU A 229 -8.79 -10.50 -4.81
CA LEU A 229 -9.65 -10.60 -6.00
C LEU A 229 -9.71 -9.29 -6.82
N ASP A 230 -9.70 -8.14 -6.17
CA ASP A 230 -9.68 -6.82 -6.82
C ASP A 230 -8.46 -6.66 -7.75
N ALA A 231 -7.26 -6.89 -7.23
CA ALA A 231 -6.04 -6.87 -8.03
C ALA A 231 -6.02 -7.99 -9.08
N MET A 232 -6.67 -9.14 -8.81
CA MET A 232 -6.75 -10.24 -9.76
C MET A 232 -7.63 -9.90 -10.97
N ILE A 233 -8.80 -9.32 -10.72
CA ILE A 233 -9.70 -8.82 -11.77
C ILE A 233 -9.00 -7.71 -12.55
N ALA A 234 -8.33 -6.79 -11.85
CA ALA A 234 -7.59 -5.71 -12.49
C ALA A 234 -6.50 -6.27 -13.41
N CYS A 235 -5.66 -7.18 -12.92
CA CYS A 235 -4.63 -7.87 -13.70
C CYS A 235 -5.23 -8.57 -14.93
N TYR A 236 -6.33 -9.32 -14.77
CA TYR A 236 -7.00 -10.00 -15.87
C TYR A 236 -7.49 -9.03 -16.96
N VAL A 237 -8.09 -7.90 -16.56
CA VAL A 237 -8.53 -6.84 -17.48
C VAL A 237 -7.34 -6.14 -18.14
N THR A 238 -6.24 -5.90 -17.42
CA THR A 238 -5.01 -5.35 -18.00
C THR A 238 -4.47 -6.24 -19.12
N LEU A 239 -4.44 -7.56 -18.90
CA LEU A 239 -3.85 -8.51 -19.85
C LEU A 239 -4.76 -8.85 -21.03
N LYS A 240 -6.08 -8.84 -20.84
CA LYS A 240 -7.08 -9.26 -21.87
C LYS A 240 -7.87 -8.09 -22.46
N GLY A 241 -7.75 -6.89 -21.91
CA GLY A 241 -8.53 -5.72 -22.32
C GLY A 241 -10.04 -5.91 -22.17
N ALA A 242 -10.82 -5.32 -23.08
CA ALA A 242 -12.28 -5.33 -23.02
C ALA A 242 -12.89 -6.74 -23.07
N ASP A 243 -12.16 -7.71 -23.64
CA ASP A 243 -12.59 -9.11 -23.77
C ASP A 243 -12.56 -9.87 -22.42
N ALA A 244 -11.97 -9.31 -21.37
CA ALA A 244 -12.10 -9.83 -20.00
C ALA A 244 -13.49 -9.59 -19.42
N LEU A 245 -14.13 -8.48 -19.77
CA LEU A 245 -15.32 -7.99 -19.07
C LEU A 245 -16.51 -8.94 -19.06
N PRO A 246 -16.82 -9.70 -20.13
CA PRO A 246 -17.92 -10.68 -20.08
C PRO A 246 -17.78 -11.67 -18.90
N LEU A 247 -16.57 -12.21 -18.67
CA LEU A 247 -16.34 -13.13 -17.57
C LEU A 247 -16.51 -12.45 -16.21
N ILE A 248 -16.00 -11.23 -16.06
CA ILE A 248 -16.10 -10.46 -14.80
C ILE A 248 -17.55 -10.09 -14.50
N GLU A 249 -18.30 -9.67 -15.52
CA GLU A 249 -19.72 -9.35 -15.41
C GLU A 249 -20.53 -10.57 -14.96
N ASP A 250 -20.30 -11.73 -15.59
CA ASP A 250 -21.02 -12.96 -15.30
C ASP A 250 -20.71 -13.48 -13.89
N LEU A 251 -19.44 -13.50 -13.49
CA LEU A 251 -19.03 -14.02 -12.18
C LEU A 251 -19.41 -13.09 -11.02
N PHE A 252 -19.30 -11.77 -11.20
CA PHE A 252 -19.30 -10.86 -10.06
C PHE A 252 -20.38 -9.79 -10.06
N LEU A 253 -20.98 -9.45 -11.21
CA LEU A 253 -21.95 -8.35 -11.30
C LEU A 253 -23.38 -8.83 -11.55
N ARG A 254 -23.58 -9.75 -12.50
CA ARG A 254 -24.90 -10.26 -12.91
C ARG A 254 -25.49 -11.27 -11.94
N ASP A 255 -24.66 -12.15 -11.38
CA ASP A 255 -25.12 -13.16 -10.42
C ASP A 255 -25.50 -12.48 -9.10
N ALA A 256 -26.80 -12.52 -8.81
CA ALA A 256 -27.35 -11.91 -7.60
C ALA A 256 -26.90 -12.64 -6.31
N SER A 257 -26.44 -13.88 -6.42
CA SER A 257 -25.96 -14.70 -5.32
C SER A 257 -24.50 -14.45 -4.95
N THR A 258 -23.74 -13.75 -5.81
CA THR A 258 -22.35 -13.38 -5.53
C THR A 258 -22.26 -12.55 -4.25
N GLU A 259 -21.32 -12.93 -3.38
CA GLU A 259 -21.04 -12.26 -2.11
C GLU A 259 -20.74 -10.76 -2.32
N TYR A 260 -21.11 -9.96 -1.30
CA TYR A 260 -20.86 -8.52 -1.29
C TYR A 260 -19.38 -8.19 -1.53
N SER A 261 -18.48 -8.88 -0.83
CA SER A 261 -17.03 -8.66 -0.91
C SER A 261 -16.48 -8.88 -2.33
N ASP A 262 -16.97 -9.91 -3.02
CA ASP A 262 -16.53 -10.23 -4.37
C ASP A 262 -17.10 -9.24 -5.41
N THR A 263 -18.36 -8.85 -5.23
CA THR A 263 -18.99 -7.80 -6.05
C THR A 263 -18.25 -6.47 -5.87
N TYR A 264 -17.94 -6.10 -4.62
CA TYR A 264 -17.20 -4.87 -4.29
C TYR A 264 -15.79 -4.90 -4.88
N ALA A 265 -15.08 -6.02 -4.79
CA ALA A 265 -13.76 -6.19 -5.41
C ALA A 265 -13.79 -5.98 -6.93
N ALA A 266 -14.82 -6.50 -7.61
CA ALA A 266 -15.01 -6.27 -9.05
C ALA A 266 -15.27 -4.78 -9.36
N ILE A 267 -16.11 -4.09 -8.58
CA ILE A 267 -16.34 -2.65 -8.74
C ILE A 267 -15.04 -1.86 -8.58
N MET A 268 -14.24 -2.17 -7.54
CA MET A 268 -12.95 -1.50 -7.31
C MET A 268 -11.97 -1.69 -8.48
N ALA A 269 -11.86 -2.92 -9.00
CA ALA A 269 -11.01 -3.22 -10.14
C ALA A 269 -11.45 -2.47 -11.42
N LEU A 270 -12.76 -2.42 -11.68
CA LEU A 270 -13.32 -1.68 -12.81
C LEU A 270 -13.18 -0.17 -12.64
N ARG A 271 -13.32 0.37 -11.42
CA ARG A 271 -13.10 1.79 -11.12
C ARG A 271 -11.67 2.21 -11.43
N PHE A 272 -10.68 1.40 -11.05
CA PHE A 272 -9.29 1.61 -11.44
C PHE A 272 -9.15 1.66 -12.96
N HIS A 273 -9.72 0.69 -13.68
CA HIS A 273 -9.64 0.67 -15.15
C HIS A 273 -10.36 1.83 -15.85
N GLY A 274 -11.41 2.36 -15.25
CA GLY A 274 -12.11 3.56 -15.74
C GLY A 274 -11.42 4.88 -15.38
N THR A 275 -10.35 4.87 -14.57
CA THR A 275 -9.64 6.09 -14.13
C THR A 275 -8.17 6.08 -14.56
N ASP A 276 -7.45 5.01 -14.25
CA ASP A 276 -5.98 4.96 -14.34
C ASP A 276 -5.47 3.84 -15.27
N GLY A 277 -6.29 2.83 -15.57
CA GLY A 277 -5.81 1.61 -16.25
C GLY A 277 -5.47 1.76 -17.74
N ASP A 278 -6.13 2.69 -18.45
CA ASP A 278 -5.92 3.02 -19.87
C ASP A 278 -5.85 1.83 -20.87
N VAL A 279 -6.43 0.69 -20.51
CA VAL A 279 -6.47 -0.53 -21.36
C VAL A 279 -7.87 -0.81 -21.94
N VAL A 280 -8.91 -0.21 -21.36
CA VAL A 280 -10.30 -0.39 -21.78
C VAL A 280 -10.97 0.99 -21.83
N PRO A 281 -11.73 1.31 -22.89
CA PRO A 281 -12.47 2.57 -22.95
C PRO A 281 -13.40 2.74 -21.74
N GLN A 282 -13.38 3.92 -21.13
CA GLN A 282 -14.19 4.24 -19.94
C GLN A 282 -15.68 3.93 -20.17
N GLU A 283 -16.21 4.20 -21.37
CA GLU A 283 -17.61 3.94 -21.71
C GLU A 283 -17.95 2.44 -21.66
N ARG A 284 -16.97 1.57 -21.93
CA ARG A 284 -17.17 0.12 -21.82
C ARG A 284 -17.16 -0.33 -20.37
N ILE A 285 -16.34 0.27 -19.52
CA ILE A 285 -16.32 0.05 -18.07
C ILE A 285 -17.64 0.50 -17.43
N VAL A 286 -18.11 1.70 -17.77
CA VAL A 286 -19.38 2.27 -17.31
C VAL A 286 -20.55 1.32 -17.62
N LYS A 287 -20.59 0.74 -18.82
CA LYS A 287 -21.61 -0.27 -19.18
C LYS A 287 -21.59 -1.52 -18.30
N SER A 288 -20.42 -1.95 -17.83
CA SER A 288 -20.34 -3.04 -16.85
C SER A 288 -20.90 -2.60 -15.49
N LEU A 289 -20.58 -1.38 -15.03
CA LEU A 289 -21.10 -0.87 -13.76
C LEU A 289 -22.62 -0.62 -13.78
N HIS A 290 -23.23 -0.35 -14.93
CA HIS A 290 -24.70 -0.26 -15.07
C HIS A 290 -25.43 -1.51 -14.58
N LEU A 291 -24.79 -2.69 -14.66
CA LEU A 291 -25.37 -3.94 -14.17
C LEU A 291 -25.70 -3.87 -12.67
N MET A 292 -24.99 -3.03 -11.90
CA MET A 292 -25.25 -2.84 -10.47
C MET A 292 -26.54 -2.08 -10.19
N LEU A 293 -27.04 -1.31 -11.16
CA LEU A 293 -28.36 -0.67 -11.05
C LEU A 293 -29.53 -1.67 -11.16
N ASN A 294 -29.23 -2.94 -11.47
CA ASN A 294 -30.18 -4.06 -11.39
C ASN A 294 -30.16 -4.76 -10.03
N ARG A 295 -29.24 -4.40 -9.13
CA ARG A 295 -29.13 -4.92 -7.76
C ARG A 295 -29.32 -3.77 -6.76
N PRO A 296 -30.58 -3.39 -6.44
CA PRO A 296 -30.88 -2.14 -5.70
C PRO A 296 -30.14 -1.97 -4.36
N SER A 297 -29.83 -3.06 -3.65
CA SER A 297 -29.09 -3.02 -2.38
C SER A 297 -27.60 -2.73 -2.52
N LEU A 298 -27.07 -2.72 -3.74
CA LEU A 298 -25.65 -2.47 -4.07
C LEU A 298 -25.49 -1.34 -5.10
N ALA A 299 -26.60 -0.75 -5.57
CA ALA A 299 -26.58 0.23 -6.64
C ALA A 299 -25.81 1.50 -6.22
N ASP A 300 -25.87 1.86 -4.94
CA ASP A 300 -25.16 2.99 -4.35
C ASP A 300 -23.64 2.93 -4.57
N LEU A 301 -23.06 1.72 -4.66
CA LEU A 301 -21.62 1.53 -4.79
C LEU A 301 -21.03 2.10 -6.09
N VAL A 302 -21.84 2.26 -7.14
CA VAL A 302 -21.39 2.75 -8.45
C VAL A 302 -21.90 4.14 -8.81
N ILE A 303 -22.90 4.67 -8.09
CA ILE A 303 -23.47 6.01 -8.40
C ILE A 303 -22.40 7.11 -8.37
N PRO A 304 -21.48 7.16 -7.37
CA PRO A 304 -20.41 8.15 -7.37
C PRO A 304 -19.49 8.08 -8.59
N ASP A 305 -19.25 6.88 -9.11
CA ASP A 305 -18.41 6.70 -10.30
C ASP A 305 -19.14 7.18 -11.56
N LEU A 306 -20.42 6.82 -11.71
CA LEU A 306 -21.25 7.32 -12.82
C LEU A 306 -21.34 8.84 -12.82
N ALA A 307 -21.49 9.46 -11.64
CA ALA A 307 -21.51 10.91 -11.51
C ALA A 307 -20.14 11.54 -11.84
N ARG A 308 -19.04 10.97 -11.32
CA ARG A 308 -17.67 11.43 -11.60
C ARG A 308 -17.35 11.39 -13.10
N TRP A 309 -17.85 10.36 -13.79
CA TRP A 309 -17.65 10.15 -15.22
C TRP A 309 -18.74 10.77 -16.09
N GLU A 310 -19.62 11.58 -15.50
CA GLU A 310 -20.70 12.28 -16.19
C GLU A 310 -21.61 11.37 -17.05
N ASP A 311 -21.80 10.12 -16.63
CA ASP A 311 -22.72 9.20 -17.29
C ASP A 311 -24.16 9.49 -16.85
N TRP A 312 -24.81 10.37 -17.60
CA TRP A 312 -26.21 10.74 -17.38
C TRP A 312 -27.20 9.78 -18.05
N SER A 313 -26.72 8.73 -18.73
CA SER A 313 -27.59 7.80 -19.49
C SER A 313 -28.56 7.01 -18.59
N GLN A 314 -28.24 6.90 -17.29
CA GLN A 314 -29.02 6.14 -16.31
C GLN A 314 -29.90 7.00 -15.39
N ILE A 315 -30.05 8.32 -15.63
CA ILE A 315 -30.79 9.21 -14.74
C ILE A 315 -32.21 8.72 -14.44
N ASP A 316 -32.98 8.32 -15.45
CA ASP A 316 -34.35 7.83 -15.24
C ASP A 316 -34.37 6.58 -14.33
N ARG A 317 -33.39 5.69 -14.51
CA ARG A 317 -33.22 4.50 -13.67
C ARG A 317 -32.86 4.86 -12.24
N LEU A 318 -31.96 5.83 -12.04
CA LEU A 318 -31.56 6.32 -10.72
C LEU A 318 -32.73 7.01 -10.00
N VAL A 319 -33.52 7.83 -10.70
CA VAL A 319 -34.74 8.45 -10.15
C VAL A 319 -35.74 7.38 -9.71
N GLN A 320 -35.90 6.32 -10.51
CA GLN A 320 -36.77 5.21 -10.15
C GLN A 320 -36.25 4.50 -8.89
N LEU A 321 -34.96 4.16 -8.83
CA LEU A 321 -34.33 3.55 -7.65
C LEU A 321 -34.52 4.42 -6.40
N PHE A 322 -34.33 5.73 -6.52
CA PHE A 322 -34.54 6.67 -5.43
C PHE A 322 -35.99 6.65 -4.92
N LYS A 323 -36.98 6.68 -5.83
CA LYS A 323 -38.41 6.67 -5.48
C LYS A 323 -38.86 5.37 -4.83
N THR A 324 -38.35 4.23 -5.30
CA THR A 324 -38.77 2.91 -4.83
C THR A 324 -37.90 2.33 -3.71
N ALA A 325 -36.83 3.02 -3.32
CA ALA A 325 -35.91 2.53 -2.31
C ALA A 325 -36.60 2.33 -0.95
N ASP A 326 -36.37 1.13 -0.41
CA ASP A 326 -36.84 0.61 0.87
C ASP A 326 -35.71 0.63 1.93
N GLU A 327 -35.92 -0.03 3.07
CA GLU A 327 -34.91 -0.10 4.14
C GLU A 327 -33.57 -0.69 3.66
N LYS A 328 -33.61 -1.67 2.75
CA LYS A 328 -32.43 -2.41 2.28
C LYS A 328 -31.67 -1.72 1.15
N SER A 329 -32.29 -0.74 0.49
CA SER A 329 -31.73 0.02 -0.63
C SER A 329 -31.66 1.53 -0.33
N SER A 330 -31.85 1.91 0.93
CA SER A 330 -31.90 3.32 1.37
C SER A 330 -30.64 4.13 1.07
N TRP A 331 -29.48 3.46 0.92
CA TRP A 331 -28.19 4.08 0.58
C TRP A 331 -28.19 4.86 -0.73
N VAL A 332 -29.06 4.53 -1.69
CA VAL A 332 -29.18 5.31 -2.95
C VAL A 332 -29.72 6.73 -2.74
N LYS A 333 -30.25 7.04 -1.55
CA LYS A 333 -30.73 8.38 -1.17
C LYS A 333 -29.68 9.22 -0.47
N VAL A 334 -28.53 8.63 -0.12
CA VAL A 334 -27.45 9.34 0.55
C VAL A 334 -26.80 10.28 -0.47
N PRO A 335 -26.57 11.56 -0.12
CA PRO A 335 -25.86 12.49 -0.99
C PRO A 335 -24.49 11.96 -1.37
N VAL A 336 -24.17 12.10 -2.66
CA VAL A 336 -22.85 11.82 -3.24
C VAL A 336 -22.02 13.09 -3.21
#